data_AF-A0A969KPT5-F1
#
_entry.id   AF-A0A969KPT5-F1
#
_cell.length_a   1.000
_cell.length_b   1.000
_cell.length_c   1.000
_cell.angle_alpha   90.00
_cell.angle_beta   90.00
_cell.angle_gamma   90.00
#
_symmetry.space_group_name_H-M   'P 1'
#
loop_
_entity.id
_entity.type
_entity.pdbx_description
1 polymer ?
#
loop_
_entity_poly.entity_id
_entity_poly.type
_entity_poly.pdbx_seq_one_letter_code
_entity_poly.pdbx_strand_id
1 'polypeptide(L)'
;MAIGLLLTEKGLVVKEIAANEESAEVVGAVITDDAVAVGVAVATADGIAYEVVGATAEGVVAEVGVATDEGAVVVDAVVDPDGDEAGDATESAPAV
;
A
#
# COMPACT_ATOMS: atom_id res chain seq x y z
N MET A 1 -14.10 1.36 14.07
CA MET A 1 -14.06 1.67 12.64
C MET A 1 -14.34 3.15 12.46
N ALA A 2 -13.55 3.83 11.62
CA ALA A 2 -13.72 5.22 11.23
C ALA A 2 -13.48 5.34 9.72
N ILE A 3 -14.35 6.08 9.03
CA ILE A 3 -14.25 6.33 7.59
C ILE A 3 -14.19 7.85 7.36
N GLY A 4 -13.22 8.28 6.58
CA GLY A 4 -13.06 9.65 6.09
C GLY A 4 -13.25 9.69 4.58
N LEU A 5 -14.06 10.64 4.12
CA LEU A 5 -14.27 10.91 2.70
C LEU A 5 -14.03 12.40 2.48
N LEU A 6 -13.18 12.73 1.49
CA LEU A 6 -12.96 14.09 1.04
C LEU A 6 -13.13 14.12 -0.47
N LEU A 7 -14.19 14.78 -0.93
CA LEU A 7 -14.40 15.08 -2.34
C LEU A 7 -13.94 16.51 -2.62
N THR A 8 -13.14 16.68 -3.66
CA THR A 8 -12.65 17.97 -4.13
C THR A 8 -12.90 18.09 -5.63
N GLU A 9 -12.69 19.27 -6.19
CA GLU A 9 -12.69 19.47 -7.65
C GLU A 9 -11.57 18.71 -8.36
N LYS A 10 -10.57 18.22 -7.62
CA LYS A 10 -9.42 17.49 -8.16
C LYS A 10 -9.56 15.97 -8.03
N GLY A 11 -10.55 15.48 -7.31
CA GLY A 11 -10.73 14.06 -7.08
C GLY A 11 -11.27 13.68 -5.71
N LEU A 12 -11.17 12.40 -5.39
CA LEU A 12 -11.70 11.75 -4.21
C LEU A 12 -10.57 11.21 -3.33
N VAL A 13 -10.66 11.44 -2.03
CA VAL A 13 -9.85 10.77 -1.02
C VAL A 13 -10.76 9.93 -0.14
N VAL A 14 -10.38 8.67 0.07
CA VAL A 14 -11.03 7.74 0.98
C VAL A 14 -10.00 7.29 2.01
N LYS A 15 -10.41 7.26 3.28
CA LYS A 15 -9.62 6.63 4.35
C LYS A 15 -10.55 5.77 5.20
N GLU A 16 -10.14 4.55 5.46
CA GLU A 16 -10.76 3.68 6.45
C GLU A 16 -9.72 3.29 7.51
N ILE A 17 -10.16 3.25 8.76
CA ILE A 17 -9.37 2.73 9.87
C ILE A 17 -10.27 1.79 10.67
N ALA A 18 -9.88 0.53 10.76
CA ALA A 18 -10.51 -0.47 11.60
C ALA A 18 -9.51 -0.95 12.65
N ALA A 19 -9.96 -1.17 13.87
CA ALA A 19 -9.12 -1.71 14.93
C ALA A 19 -9.99 -2.50 15.91
N ASN A 20 -9.45 -3.60 16.40
CA ASN A 20 -10.01 -4.44 17.45
C ASN A 20 -8.87 -4.89 18.39
N GLU A 21 -9.11 -5.89 19.23
CA GLU A 21 -8.11 -6.38 20.19
C GLU A 21 -6.95 -7.15 19.54
N GLU A 22 -7.15 -7.68 18.34
CA GLU A 22 -6.21 -8.56 17.63
C GLU A 22 -5.47 -7.85 16.48
N SER A 23 -6.08 -6.81 15.90
CA SER A 23 -5.51 -6.12 14.74
C SER A 23 -5.90 -4.64 14.61
N ALA A 24 -5.09 -3.93 13.83
CA ALA A 24 -5.39 -2.61 13.30
C ALA A 24 -5.16 -2.60 11.78
N GLU A 25 -6.15 -2.10 11.04
CA GLU A 25 -6.12 -1.96 9.59
C GLU A 25 -6.32 -0.50 9.20
N VAL A 26 -5.54 -0.04 8.24
CA VAL A 26 -5.72 1.25 7.59
C VAL A 26 -5.79 1.01 6.09
N VAL A 27 -6.82 1.56 5.45
CA VAL A 27 -6.93 1.65 3.99
C VAL A 27 -7.00 3.13 3.62
N GLY A 28 -6.24 3.53 2.61
CA GLY A 28 -6.26 4.88 2.07
C GLY A 28 -6.26 4.84 0.56
N ALA A 29 -7.04 5.70 -0.08
CA ALA A 29 -7.02 5.89 -1.52
C ALA A 29 -7.11 7.38 -1.86
N VAL A 30 -6.31 7.83 -2.82
CA VAL A 30 -6.39 9.14 -3.47
C VAL A 30 -6.60 8.89 -4.96
N ILE A 31 -7.70 9.39 -5.50
CA ILE A 31 -8.12 9.18 -6.88
C ILE A 31 -8.30 10.54 -7.52
N THR A 32 -7.56 10.80 -8.58
CA THR A 32 -7.64 12.01 -9.41
C THR A 32 -7.85 11.59 -10.87
N ASP A 33 -8.04 12.56 -11.76
CA ASP A 33 -8.14 12.27 -13.19
C ASP A 33 -6.83 11.73 -13.79
N ASP A 34 -5.68 12.08 -13.19
CA ASP A 34 -4.35 11.77 -13.72
C ASP A 34 -3.71 10.54 -13.05
N ALA A 35 -4.12 10.24 -11.81
CA ALA A 35 -3.45 9.25 -10.99
C ALA A 35 -4.35 8.65 -9.90
N VAL A 36 -4.01 7.43 -9.50
CA VAL A 36 -4.56 6.72 -8.34
C VAL A 36 -3.40 6.32 -7.42
N ALA A 37 -3.55 6.53 -6.12
CA ALA A 37 -2.67 5.97 -5.10
C ALA A 37 -3.52 5.26 -4.06
N VAL A 38 -3.25 3.99 -3.80
CA VAL A 38 -3.93 3.16 -2.80
C VAL A 38 -2.88 2.58 -1.86
N GLY A 39 -3.17 2.58 -0.56
CA GLY A 39 -2.35 1.94 0.44
C GLY A 39 -3.22 1.19 1.44
N VAL A 40 -2.81 -0.02 1.78
CA VAL A 40 -3.39 -0.81 2.86
C VAL A 40 -2.28 -1.29 3.78
N ALA A 41 -2.53 -1.27 5.09
CA ALA A 41 -1.67 -1.88 6.08
C ALA A 41 -2.51 -2.56 7.15
N VAL A 42 -2.12 -3.78 7.51
CA VAL A 42 -2.70 -4.57 8.60
C VAL A 42 -1.59 -4.89 9.59
N ALA A 43 -1.78 -4.45 10.83
CA ALA A 43 -0.91 -4.78 11.96
C ALA A 43 -1.62 -5.79 12.86
N THR A 44 -0.93 -6.86 13.24
CA THR A 44 -1.34 -7.84 14.25
C THR A 44 -0.24 -7.97 15.30
N ALA A 45 -0.41 -8.89 16.26
CA ALA A 45 0.67 -9.26 17.18
C ALA A 45 1.87 -9.93 16.48
N ASP A 46 1.66 -10.56 15.32
CA ASP A 46 2.68 -11.34 14.61
C ASP A 46 3.51 -10.47 13.65
N GLY A 47 3.04 -9.25 13.34
CA GLY A 47 3.74 -8.35 12.43
C GLY A 47 2.82 -7.36 11.71
N ILE A 48 3.36 -6.77 10.66
CA ILE A 48 2.69 -5.80 9.79
C ILE A 48 2.80 -6.29 8.35
N ALA A 49 1.68 -6.38 7.66
CA ALA A 49 1.63 -6.54 6.20
C ALA A 49 1.11 -5.25 5.58
N TYR A 50 1.69 -4.83 4.47
CA TYR A 50 1.23 -3.65 3.74
C TYR A 50 1.35 -3.84 2.23
N GLU A 51 0.55 -3.05 1.52
CA GLU A 51 0.62 -2.89 0.06
C GLU A 51 0.39 -1.41 -0.27
N VAL A 52 1.19 -0.87 -1.16
CA VAL A 52 1.02 0.47 -1.72
C VAL A 52 1.09 0.37 -3.23
N VAL A 53 0.07 0.90 -3.91
CA VAL A 53 -0.02 0.94 -5.37
C VAL A 53 -0.21 2.37 -5.84
N GLY A 54 0.61 2.80 -6.78
CA GLY A 54 0.46 4.05 -7.51
C GLY A 54 0.26 3.76 -8.99
N ALA A 55 -0.77 4.35 -9.61
CA ALA A 55 -1.03 4.22 -11.03
C ALA A 55 -1.15 5.61 -11.67
N THR A 56 -0.50 5.79 -12.81
CA THR A 56 -0.59 6.97 -13.68
C THR A 56 -0.76 6.51 -15.13
N ALA A 57 -0.90 7.46 -16.06
CA ALA A 57 -0.82 7.15 -17.48
C ALA A 57 0.54 6.59 -17.94
N GLU A 58 1.60 6.81 -17.15
CA GLU A 58 2.97 6.37 -17.45
C GLU A 58 3.29 4.97 -16.90
N GLY A 59 2.35 4.35 -16.17
CA GLY A 59 2.53 3.02 -15.62
C GLY A 59 2.00 2.87 -14.19
N VAL A 60 2.24 1.69 -13.64
CA VAL A 60 1.86 1.28 -12.29
C VAL A 60 3.10 0.91 -11.50
N VAL A 61 3.18 1.38 -10.27
CA VAL A 61 4.16 0.95 -9.27
C VAL A 61 3.42 0.31 -8.10
N ALA A 62 3.93 -0.79 -7.59
CA ALA A 62 3.41 -1.48 -6.44
C ALA A 62 4.56 -1.90 -5.52
N GLU A 63 4.35 -1.77 -4.22
CA GLU A 63 5.24 -2.27 -3.18
C GLU A 63 4.39 -3.09 -2.22
N VAL A 64 4.81 -4.31 -1.92
CA VAL A 64 4.20 -5.18 -0.92
C VAL A 64 5.26 -5.56 0.08
N GLY A 65 4.95 -5.43 1.37
CA GLY A 65 5.89 -5.80 2.42
C GLY A 65 5.23 -6.51 3.58
N VAL A 66 6.03 -7.37 4.21
CA VAL A 66 5.68 -8.03 5.48
C VAL A 66 6.86 -7.87 6.43
N ALA A 67 6.60 -7.38 7.63
CA ALA A 67 7.58 -7.26 8.71
C ALA A 67 7.09 -8.05 9.92
N THR A 68 7.90 -8.96 10.43
CA THR A 68 7.67 -9.73 11.67
C THR A 68 8.89 -9.58 12.58
N ASP A 69 8.83 -10.19 13.77
CA ASP A 69 9.99 -10.29 14.66
C ASP A 69 11.16 -11.09 14.05
N GLU A 70 10.93 -11.86 12.99
CA GLU A 70 11.95 -12.65 12.30
C GLU A 70 12.68 -11.85 11.20
N GLY A 71 12.12 -10.72 10.75
CA GLY A 71 12.68 -9.90 9.68
C GLY A 71 11.62 -9.25 8.80
N ALA A 72 12.05 -8.64 7.70
CA ALA A 72 11.17 -7.98 6.76
C ALA A 72 11.47 -8.37 5.31
N VAL A 73 10.42 -8.63 4.53
CA VAL A 73 10.50 -8.88 3.10
C VAL A 73 9.72 -7.79 2.38
N VAL A 74 10.32 -7.19 1.36
CA VAL A 74 9.68 -6.19 0.51
C VAL A 74 9.82 -6.62 -0.95
N VAL A 75 8.72 -6.54 -1.68
CA VAL A 75 8.66 -6.85 -3.11
C VAL A 75 8.14 -5.63 -3.84
N ASP A 76 8.95 -5.15 -4.78
CA ASP A 76 8.60 -4.04 -5.66
C ASP A 76 8.23 -4.57 -7.05
N ALA A 77 7.22 -3.95 -7.64
CA ALA A 77 6.82 -4.18 -9.02
C ALA A 77 6.55 -2.85 -9.72
N VAL A 78 7.08 -2.69 -10.93
CA VAL A 78 6.84 -1.57 -11.82
C VAL A 78 6.37 -2.13 -13.15
N VAL A 79 5.24 -1.65 -13.64
CA VAL A 79 4.65 -2.05 -14.93
C VAL A 79 4.46 -0.81 -15.78
N ASP A 80 5.04 -0.80 -16.97
CA ASP A 80 4.84 0.30 -17.92
C ASP A 80 3.54 0.12 -18.75
N PRO A 81 3.15 1.11 -19.57
CA PRO A 81 1.92 1.03 -20.37
C PRO A 81 1.93 -0.06 -21.45
N ASP A 82 3.12 -0.52 -21.86
CA ASP A 82 3.30 -1.59 -22.84
C ASP A 82 3.23 -2.98 -22.17
N GLY A 83 3.20 -3.03 -20.83
CA GLY A 83 3.05 -4.23 -20.01
C GLY A 83 4.39 -4.87 -19.65
N ASP A 84 5.50 -4.17 -19.82
CA ASP A 84 6.80 -4.65 -19.39
C ASP A 84 6.93 -4.49 -17.86
N GLU A 85 7.29 -5.59 -17.17
CA GLU A 85 7.46 -5.61 -15.72
C GLU A 85 8.94 -5.48 -15.32
N ALA A 86 9.24 -4.59 -14.38
CA ALA A 86 10.49 -4.53 -13.64
C ALA A 86 10.17 -4.72 -12.14
N GLY A 87 10.58 -5.84 -11.56
CA GLY A 87 10.41 -6.10 -10.13
C GLY A 87 11.54 -6.96 -9.59
N ASP A 88 12.03 -6.63 -8.39
CA ASP A 88 13.03 -7.40 -7.67
C ASP A 88 12.57 -7.55 -6.21
N ALA A 89 12.65 -8.77 -5.68
CA ALA A 89 12.33 -9.01 -4.28
C ALA A 89 13.56 -8.64 -3.45
N THR A 90 13.47 -7.55 -2.68
CA THR A 90 14.57 -7.14 -1.80
C THR A 90 14.34 -7.70 -0.40
N GLU A 91 15.13 -8.69 0.00
CA GLU A 91 15.18 -9.15 1.40
C GLU A 91 15.92 -8.08 2.23
N SER A 92 15.22 -7.42 3.15
CA SER A 92 15.85 -6.47 4.07
C SER A 92 16.32 -7.23 5.32
N ALA A 93 17.59 -7.01 5.69
CA ALA A 93 18.27 -7.60 6.84
C ALA A 93 17.45 -7.51 8.16
N PRO A 94 17.67 -8.43 9.13
CA PRO A 94 16.87 -8.51 10.35
C PRO A 94 16.84 -7.20 11.15
N ALA A 95 15.68 -6.90 11.73
CA ALA A 95 15.53 -5.80 12.68
C ALA A 95 16.44 -6.03 13.91
N VAL A 96 17.18 -4.99 14.31
CA VAL A 96 18.13 -5.00 15.44
C VAL A 96 17.39 -4.79 16.77
#